data_AF-A0A1M3IXC9-F1
#
_entry.id   AF-A0A1M3IXC9-F1
#
_cell.length_a   1.000
_cell.length_b   1.000
_cell.length_c   1.000
_cell.angle_alpha   90.00
_cell.angle_beta   90.00
_cell.angle_gamma   90.00
#
_symmetry.space_group_name_H-M   'P 1'
#
loop_
_entity.id
_entity.type
_entity.pdbx_description
1 polymer ?
#
loop_
_entity_poly.entity_id
_entity_poly.type
_entity_poly.pdbx_seq_one_letter_code
_entity_poly.pdbx_strand_id
1 'polypeptide(L)'
;MVIQRHTDLSKMVMLNKDASQENIIDQYKIVIESINKNNELRESSNNFWVTVNSLGISAIAYIRDNQSFGGNQKPLIMWVLLSIGLILCFSWLSYLRTIKQSIDHMYSLLVMMEKYLPIPIFHIFLQECGQKANKYSLTIREMFVPISFLLGYIFFSILLIFFDGEFSNPQK
;
A
#
# COMPACT_ATOMS: atom_id res chain seq x y z
N MET A 1 -13.84 -19.13 -0.59
CA MET A 1 -14.16 -17.72 -0.90
C MET A 1 -13.75 -17.27 -2.30
N VAL A 2 -12.60 -17.70 -2.85
CA VAL A 2 -12.15 -17.35 -4.23
C VAL A 2 -13.04 -17.95 -5.32
N ILE A 3 -13.50 -19.20 -5.15
CA ILE A 3 -14.32 -19.91 -6.14
C ILE A 3 -15.70 -19.26 -6.32
N GLN A 4 -16.36 -18.88 -5.22
CA GLN A 4 -17.67 -18.21 -5.23
C GLN A 4 -17.63 -16.83 -5.92
N ARG A 5 -16.51 -16.10 -5.79
CA ARG A 5 -16.34 -14.77 -6.39
C ARG A 5 -16.15 -14.83 -7.92
N HIS A 6 -15.53 -15.89 -8.45
CA HIS A 6 -15.45 -16.13 -9.89
C HIS A 6 -16.83 -16.38 -10.52
N THR A 7 -17.76 -17.01 -9.78
CA THR A 7 -19.11 -17.33 -10.24
C THR A 7 -20.00 -16.10 -10.40
N ASP A 8 -19.82 -15.08 -9.55
CA ASP A 8 -20.58 -13.82 -9.65
C ASP A 8 -20.06 -12.90 -10.77
N LEU A 9 -18.74 -12.84 -10.98
CA LEU A 9 -18.16 -12.01 -12.04
C LEU A 9 -18.57 -12.50 -13.44
N SER A 10 -18.62 -13.82 -13.66
CA SER A 10 -19.05 -14.38 -14.95
C SER A 10 -20.54 -14.19 -15.23
N LYS A 11 -21.36 -13.98 -14.20
CA LYS A 11 -22.79 -13.63 -14.35
C LYS A 11 -22.98 -12.14 -14.67
N MET A 12 -22.09 -11.27 -14.18
CA MET A 12 -22.15 -9.83 -14.45
C MET A 12 -21.60 -9.46 -15.83
N VAL A 13 -20.63 -10.22 -16.35
CA VAL A 13 -20.14 -10.06 -17.73
C VAL A 13 -21.11 -10.74 -18.68
N MET A 14 -22.24 -10.09 -18.90
CA MET A 14 -23.07 -10.37 -20.07
C MET A 14 -22.33 -9.80 -21.27
N LEU A 15 -21.82 -10.67 -22.15
CA LEU A 15 -21.40 -10.22 -23.47
C LEU A 15 -22.61 -9.59 -24.15
N ASN A 16 -22.49 -8.30 -24.46
CA ASN A 16 -23.43 -7.67 -25.38
C ASN A 16 -23.41 -8.51 -26.67
N LYS A 17 -24.57 -9.02 -27.10
CA LYS A 17 -24.67 -9.88 -28.28
C LYS A 17 -24.15 -9.20 -29.55
N ASP A 18 -24.09 -7.87 -29.55
CA ASP A 18 -23.60 -7.04 -30.64
C ASP A 18 -22.12 -6.67 -30.51
N ALA A 19 -21.39 -7.21 -29.51
CA ALA A 19 -19.97 -6.90 -29.32
C ALA A 19 -19.10 -7.53 -30.43
N SER A 20 -18.46 -6.69 -31.23
CA SER A 20 -17.45 -7.12 -32.20
C SER A 20 -16.18 -7.61 -31.49
N GLN A 21 -15.39 -8.43 -32.20
CA GLN A 21 -14.08 -8.86 -31.70
C GLN A 21 -13.13 -7.67 -31.44
N GLU A 22 -13.26 -6.61 -32.25
CA GLU A 22 -12.53 -5.35 -32.06
C GLU A 22 -12.88 -4.68 -30.72
N ASN A 23 -14.16 -4.59 -30.38
CA ASN A 23 -14.61 -4.03 -29.09
C ASN A 23 -14.03 -4.81 -27.89
N ILE A 24 -13.93 -6.14 -28.00
CA ILE A 24 -13.35 -7.00 -26.94
C ILE A 24 -11.85 -6.71 -26.80
N ILE A 25 -11.13 -6.61 -27.92
CA ILE A 25 -9.70 -6.29 -27.93
C ILE A 25 -9.43 -4.90 -27.33
N ASP A 26 -10.27 -3.91 -27.62
CA ASP A 26 -10.08 -2.55 -27.09
C ASP A 26 -10.37 -2.46 -25.60
N GLN A 27 -11.42 -3.12 -25.10
CA GLN A 27 -11.65 -3.24 -23.66
C GLN A 27 -10.48 -3.97 -22.98
N TYR A 28 -9.94 -5.00 -23.62
CA TYR A 28 -8.82 -5.77 -23.11
C TYR A 28 -7.55 -4.89 -22.97
N LYS A 29 -7.26 -4.05 -23.98
CA LYS A 29 -6.18 -3.05 -23.90
C LYS A 29 -6.40 -2.06 -22.76
N ILE A 30 -7.61 -1.55 -22.59
CA ILE A 30 -7.96 -0.61 -21.49
C ILE A 30 -7.69 -1.24 -20.13
N VAL A 31 -8.06 -2.51 -19.95
CA VAL A 31 -7.80 -3.24 -18.69
C VAL A 31 -6.30 -3.42 -18.44
N ILE A 32 -5.52 -3.80 -19.46
CA ILE A 32 -4.06 -3.90 -19.35
C ILE A 32 -3.43 -2.56 -18.97
N GLU A 33 -3.80 -1.49 -19.66
CA GLU A 33 -3.30 -0.14 -19.38
C GLU A 33 -3.65 0.30 -17.96
N SER A 34 -4.87 0.00 -17.51
CA SER A 34 -5.31 0.28 -16.15
C SER A 34 -4.51 -0.50 -15.10
N ILE A 35 -4.18 -1.77 -15.37
CA ILE A 35 -3.30 -2.57 -14.48
C ILE A 35 -1.91 -1.95 -14.41
N ASN A 36 -1.31 -1.59 -15.55
CA ASN A 36 0.02 -0.99 -15.60
C ASN A 36 0.08 0.34 -14.85
N LYS A 37 -0.90 1.23 -15.09
CA LYS A 37 -1.01 2.50 -14.38
C LYS A 37 -1.14 2.33 -12.87
N ASN A 38 -1.89 1.33 -12.41
CA ASN A 38 -1.99 1.05 -10.97
C ASN A 38 -0.69 0.50 -10.37
N ASN A 39 0.10 -0.27 -11.13
CA ASN A 39 1.44 -0.68 -10.70
C ASN A 39 2.38 0.53 -10.58
N GLU A 40 2.37 1.44 -11.56
CA GLU A 40 3.16 2.69 -11.52
C GLU A 40 2.74 3.60 -10.36
N LEU A 41 1.43 3.72 -10.09
CA LEU A 41 0.91 4.45 -8.93
C LEU A 41 1.37 3.82 -7.61
N ARG A 42 1.42 2.48 -7.53
CA ARG A 42 1.93 1.76 -6.36
C ARG A 42 3.41 2.07 -6.12
N GLU A 43 4.22 2.03 -7.18
CA GLU A 43 5.66 2.29 -7.11
C GLU A 43 5.96 3.75 -6.75
N SER A 44 5.36 4.71 -7.46
CA SER A 44 5.55 6.13 -7.19
C SER A 44 5.09 6.56 -5.80
N SER A 45 4.00 5.96 -5.28
CA SER A 45 3.50 6.28 -3.94
C SER A 45 4.42 5.80 -2.84
N ASN A 46 5.23 4.75 -3.05
CA ASN A 46 6.22 4.33 -2.06
C ASN A 46 7.19 5.46 -1.74
N ASN A 47 7.66 6.20 -2.76
CA ASN A 47 8.56 7.34 -2.55
C ASN A 47 7.90 8.45 -1.74
N PHE A 48 6.62 8.75 -2.00
CA PHE A 48 5.84 9.70 -1.20
C PHE A 48 5.80 9.28 0.28
N TRP A 49 5.42 8.02 0.55
CA TRP A 49 5.29 7.52 1.92
C TRP A 49 6.62 7.48 2.67
N VAL A 50 7.70 7.06 2.02
CA VAL A 50 9.06 7.11 2.59
C VAL A 50 9.45 8.54 2.93
N THR A 51 9.19 9.48 2.02
CA THR A 51 9.55 10.90 2.20
C THR A 51 8.82 11.50 3.39
N VAL A 52 7.49 11.38 3.46
CA VAL A 52 6.70 11.98 4.56
C VAL A 52 7.07 11.38 5.93
N ASN A 53 7.34 10.08 5.99
CA ASN A 53 7.78 9.44 7.23
C ASN A 53 9.22 9.80 7.62
N SER A 54 10.12 9.93 6.65
CA SER A 54 11.50 10.38 6.91
C SER A 54 11.50 11.82 7.46
N LEU A 55 10.65 12.69 6.90
CA LEU A 55 10.42 14.03 7.43
C LEU A 55 9.85 14.00 8.85
N GLY A 56 8.90 13.09 9.13
CA GLY A 56 8.36 12.88 10.47
C GLY A 56 9.42 12.50 11.50
N ILE A 57 10.28 11.52 11.19
CA ILE A 57 11.41 11.15 12.05
C ILE A 57 12.39 12.31 12.23
N SER A 58 12.70 13.02 11.15
CA SER A 58 13.61 14.17 11.19
C SER A 58 13.06 15.30 12.06
N ALA A 59 11.75 15.56 11.99
CA ALA A 59 11.07 16.52 12.85
C ALA A 59 11.12 16.10 14.33
N ILE A 60 10.90 14.82 14.64
CA ILE A 60 11.03 14.30 16.01
C ILE A 60 12.45 14.51 16.54
N ALA A 61 13.47 14.16 15.76
CA ALA A 61 14.88 14.37 16.13
C ALA A 61 15.20 15.86 16.34
N TYR A 62 14.72 16.73 15.45
CA TYR A 62 14.90 18.18 15.57
C TYR A 62 14.25 18.76 16.84
N ILE A 63 12.99 18.41 17.12
CA ILE A 63 12.28 18.87 18.33
C ILE A 63 12.98 18.36 19.59
N ARG A 64 13.51 17.14 19.57
CA ARG A 64 14.27 16.55 20.69
C ARG A 64 15.53 17.35 21.01
N ASP A 65 16.28 17.82 20.02
CA ASP A 65 17.53 18.56 20.24
C ASP A 65 17.32 20.07 20.43
N ASN A 66 16.18 20.59 20.00
CA ASN A 66 15.89 22.02 20.07
C ASN A 66 15.57 22.45 21.52
N GLN A 67 16.32 23.45 22.01
CA GLN A 67 16.19 24.02 23.36
C GLN A 67 15.12 25.11 23.47
N SER A 68 14.61 25.62 22.33
CA SER A 68 13.55 26.64 22.32
C SER A 68 12.21 26.13 22.86
N PHE A 69 12.00 24.80 22.88
CA PHE A 69 10.81 24.18 23.47
C PHE A 69 11.09 23.78 24.91
N GLY A 70 10.52 24.54 25.85
CA GLY A 70 10.65 24.30 27.29
C GLY A 70 9.43 23.62 27.92
N GLY A 71 9.65 22.95 29.05
CA GLY A 71 8.60 22.39 29.92
C GLY A 71 7.68 21.38 29.22
N ASN A 72 6.38 21.42 29.54
CA ASN A 72 5.37 20.46 29.08
C ASN A 72 5.05 20.53 27.58
N GLN A 73 5.52 21.56 26.86
CA GLN A 73 5.20 21.75 25.44
C GLN A 73 5.96 20.75 24.54
N LYS A 74 7.22 20.46 24.89
CA LYS A 74 8.09 19.57 24.14
C LYS A 74 7.55 18.13 24.05
N PRO A 75 7.24 17.45 25.18
CA PRO A 75 6.67 16.11 25.13
C PRO A 75 5.31 16.09 24.43
N LEU A 76 4.47 17.13 24.60
CA LEU A 76 3.19 17.24 23.88
C LEU A 76 3.40 17.25 22.36
N ILE A 77 4.30 18.09 21.85
CA ILE A 77 4.59 18.18 20.40
C ILE A 77 5.15 16.84 19.89
N MET A 78 6.04 16.20 20.66
CA MET A 78 6.58 14.88 20.30
C MET A 78 5.48 13.81 20.24
N TRP A 79 4.57 13.77 21.22
CA TRP A 79 3.42 12.85 21.21
C TRP A 79 2.51 13.07 19.99
N VAL A 80 2.26 14.31 19.61
CA VAL A 80 1.48 14.64 18.41
C VAL A 80 2.18 14.14 17.15
N LEU A 81 3.48 14.40 17.00
CA LEU A 81 4.25 13.95 15.84
C LEU A 81 4.32 12.41 15.74
N LEU A 82 4.54 11.73 16.87
CA LEU A 82 4.52 10.27 16.93
C LEU A 82 3.16 9.70 16.52
N SER A 83 2.07 10.29 17.02
CA SER A 83 0.71 9.88 16.68
C SER A 83 0.41 10.05 15.19
N ILE A 84 0.81 11.19 14.61
CA ILE A 84 0.69 11.43 13.15
C ILE A 84 1.51 10.39 12.37
N GLY A 85 2.75 10.11 12.80
CA GLY A 85 3.61 9.09 12.17
C GLY A 85 2.98 7.70 12.15
N LEU A 86 2.36 7.27 13.27
CA LEU A 86 1.62 6.02 13.34
C LEU A 86 0.43 6.00 12.37
N ILE A 87 -0.36 7.08 12.33
CA ILE A 87 -1.50 7.20 11.41
C ILE A 87 -1.04 7.13 9.95
N LEU A 88 0.09 7.76 9.61
CA LEU A 88 0.68 7.69 8.27
C LEU A 88 1.11 6.26 7.91
N CYS A 89 1.71 5.52 8.84
CA CYS A 89 2.07 4.12 8.63
C CYS A 89 0.83 3.24 8.37
N PHE A 90 -0.23 3.39 9.17
CA PHE A 90 -1.48 2.65 8.95
C PHE A 90 -2.15 3.03 7.63
N SER A 91 -2.12 4.31 7.27
CA SER A 91 -2.63 4.81 5.99
C SER A 91 -1.88 4.21 4.81
N TRP A 92 -0.54 4.12 4.90
CA TRP A 92 0.29 3.48 3.88
C TRP A 92 -0.05 1.99 3.73
N LEU A 93 -0.17 1.24 4.83
CA LEU A 93 -0.54 -0.17 4.79
C LEU A 93 -1.93 -0.38 4.17
N SER A 94 -2.90 0.47 4.52
CA SER A 94 -4.25 0.46 3.96
C SER A 94 -4.24 0.76 2.46
N TYR A 95 -3.45 1.74 2.03
CA TYR A 95 -3.25 2.11 0.64
C TYR A 95 -2.69 0.94 -0.19
N LEU A 96 -1.61 0.31 0.27
CA LEU A 96 -1.01 -0.85 -0.40
C LEU A 96 -2.01 -1.99 -0.57
N ARG A 97 -2.80 -2.27 0.48
CA ARG A 97 -3.86 -3.28 0.43
C ARG A 97 -4.92 -2.94 -0.62
N THR A 98 -5.35 -1.68 -0.67
CA THR A 98 -6.42 -1.23 -1.57
C THR A 98 -6.01 -1.33 -3.03
N ILE A 99 -4.81 -0.85 -3.38
CA ILE A 99 -4.30 -0.96 -4.76
C ILE A 99 -4.07 -2.40 -5.17
N LYS A 100 -3.49 -3.22 -4.28
CA LYS A 100 -3.31 -4.65 -4.53
C LYS A 100 -4.65 -5.31 -4.85
N GLN A 101 -5.68 -5.04 -4.04
CA GLN A 101 -7.01 -5.59 -4.29
C GLN A 101 -7.55 -5.13 -5.65
N SER A 102 -7.44 -3.85 -6.00
CA SER A 102 -7.87 -3.34 -7.30
C SER A 102 -7.20 -4.09 -8.46
N ILE A 103 -5.87 -4.19 -8.41
CA ILE A 103 -5.05 -4.91 -9.40
C ILE A 103 -5.46 -6.39 -9.50
N ASP A 104 -5.64 -7.07 -8.36
CA ASP A 104 -6.06 -8.47 -8.32
C ASP A 104 -7.44 -8.68 -9.00
N HIS A 105 -8.38 -7.75 -8.83
CA HIS A 105 -9.68 -7.81 -9.50
C HIS A 105 -9.55 -7.58 -11.02
N MET A 106 -8.75 -6.60 -11.45
CA MET A 106 -8.50 -6.35 -12.87
C MET A 106 -7.79 -7.53 -13.55
N TYR A 107 -6.83 -8.19 -12.88
CA TYR A 107 -6.24 -9.42 -13.40
C TYR A 107 -7.26 -10.55 -13.56
N SER A 108 -8.19 -10.70 -12.60
CA SER A 108 -9.27 -11.69 -12.74
C SER A 108 -10.19 -11.37 -13.91
N LEU A 109 -10.47 -10.09 -14.17
CA LEU A 109 -11.24 -9.66 -15.33
C LEU A 109 -10.48 -9.97 -16.63
N LEU A 110 -9.19 -9.65 -16.68
CA LEU A 110 -8.33 -9.92 -17.83
C LEU A 110 -8.34 -11.41 -18.21
N VAL A 111 -8.13 -12.31 -17.25
CA VAL A 111 -8.19 -13.76 -17.48
C VAL A 111 -9.58 -14.23 -17.95
N MET A 112 -10.65 -13.57 -17.52
CA MET A 112 -12.00 -13.88 -18.01
C MET A 112 -12.17 -13.45 -19.48
N MET A 113 -11.71 -12.24 -19.82
CA MET A 113 -11.80 -11.68 -21.18
C MET A 113 -11.04 -12.55 -22.20
N GLU A 114 -9.92 -13.14 -21.79
CA GLU A 114 -9.13 -14.04 -22.64
C GLU A 114 -9.86 -15.28 -23.13
N LYS A 115 -10.96 -15.69 -22.48
CA LYS A 115 -11.81 -16.79 -22.97
C LYS A 115 -12.51 -16.47 -24.29
N TYR A 116 -12.59 -15.19 -24.65
CA TYR A 116 -13.23 -14.69 -25.87
C TYR A 116 -12.21 -14.22 -26.90
N LEU A 117 -10.91 -14.32 -26.59
CA LEU A 117 -9.83 -14.00 -27.50
C LEU A 117 -9.29 -15.30 -28.15
N PRO A 118 -8.68 -15.20 -29.35
CA PRO A 118 -8.15 -16.38 -30.03
C PRO A 118 -7.07 -17.12 -29.25
N ILE A 119 -6.28 -16.40 -28.45
CA ILE A 119 -5.16 -16.95 -27.66
C ILE A 119 -5.14 -16.29 -26.28
N PRO A 120 -5.19 -17.06 -25.18
CA PRO A 120 -5.19 -16.54 -23.81
C PRO A 120 -3.76 -16.38 -23.27
N ILE A 121 -3.04 -15.38 -23.78
CA ILE A 121 -1.60 -15.17 -23.54
C ILE A 121 -1.26 -15.07 -22.05
N PHE A 122 -2.00 -14.26 -21.29
CA PHE A 122 -1.70 -14.02 -19.89
C PHE A 122 -2.13 -15.18 -19.00
N HIS A 123 -3.21 -15.87 -19.32
CA HIS A 123 -3.62 -17.08 -18.62
C HIS A 123 -2.52 -18.15 -18.71
N ILE A 124 -2.00 -18.39 -19.92
CA ILE A 124 -0.89 -19.33 -20.15
C ILE A 124 0.33 -18.86 -19.36
N PHE A 125 0.72 -17.59 -19.48
CA PHE A 125 1.86 -17.04 -18.76
C PHE A 125 1.73 -17.20 -17.23
N LEU A 126 0.56 -16.93 -16.66
CA LEU A 126 0.28 -17.10 -15.22
C LEU A 126 0.31 -18.57 -14.78
N GLN A 127 -0.10 -19.49 -15.66
CA GLN A 127 -0.07 -20.92 -15.39
C GLN A 127 1.38 -21.45 -15.41
N GLU A 128 2.16 -21.04 -16.40
CA GLU A 128 3.57 -21.41 -16.60
C GLU A 128 4.51 -20.80 -15.54
N CYS A 129 4.32 -19.52 -15.19
CA CYS A 129 5.06 -18.88 -14.11
C CYS A 129 4.68 -19.40 -12.71
N GLY A 130 3.72 -20.32 -12.64
CA GLY A 130 3.20 -20.90 -11.42
C GLY A 130 2.30 -19.92 -10.67
N GLN A 131 1.06 -20.31 -10.43
CA GLN A 131 0.06 -19.61 -9.60
C GLN A 131 0.56 -19.19 -8.19
N LYS A 132 1.75 -19.61 -7.78
CA LYS A 132 2.39 -19.28 -6.50
C LYS A 132 3.41 -18.13 -6.57
N ALA A 133 3.95 -17.77 -7.74
CA ALA A 133 5.13 -16.91 -7.78
C ALA A 133 4.88 -15.43 -7.47
N ASN A 134 3.67 -14.88 -7.73
CA ASN A 134 3.52 -13.41 -7.67
C ASN A 134 2.27 -12.86 -6.97
N LYS A 135 1.32 -13.71 -6.54
CA LYS A 135 0.15 -13.20 -5.81
C LYS A 135 0.50 -12.71 -4.39
N TYR A 136 1.65 -13.13 -3.84
CA TYR A 136 2.10 -12.74 -2.49
C TYR A 136 3.52 -12.16 -2.42
N SER A 137 4.37 -12.36 -3.44
CA SER A 137 5.81 -12.04 -3.35
C SER A 137 6.10 -10.54 -3.27
N LEU A 138 5.50 -9.73 -4.14
CA LEU A 138 5.74 -8.27 -4.16
C LEU A 138 5.25 -7.60 -2.87
N THR A 139 4.09 -8.02 -2.35
CA THR A 139 3.46 -7.37 -1.19
C THR A 139 4.23 -7.59 0.10
N ILE A 140 4.85 -8.76 0.32
CA ILE A 140 5.62 -9.00 1.55
C ILE A 140 6.85 -8.09 1.60
N ARG A 141 7.54 -7.91 0.46
CA ARG A 141 8.71 -7.04 0.36
C ARG A 141 8.32 -5.56 0.47
N GLU A 142 7.20 -5.18 -0.11
CA GLU A 142 6.64 -3.82 -0.02
C GLU A 142 6.13 -3.47 1.38
N MET A 143 5.63 -4.46 2.15
CA MET A 143 5.17 -4.25 3.53
C MET A 143 6.32 -4.06 4.54
N PHE A 144 7.55 -4.45 4.20
CA PHE A 144 8.68 -4.32 5.10
C PHE A 144 8.96 -2.87 5.51
N VAL A 145 8.92 -1.93 4.55
CA VAL A 145 9.22 -0.52 4.79
C VAL A 145 8.20 0.18 5.69
N PRO A 146 6.87 0.12 5.46
CA PRO A 146 5.91 0.69 6.39
C PRO A 146 6.00 0.06 7.79
N ILE A 147 6.27 -1.25 7.88
CA ILE A 147 6.45 -1.93 9.17
C ILE A 147 7.69 -1.41 9.90
N SER A 148 8.81 -1.15 9.20
CA SER A 148 10.00 -0.60 9.84
C SER A 148 9.77 0.80 10.41
N PHE A 149 9.04 1.67 9.68
CA PHE A 149 8.66 2.98 10.20
C PHE A 149 7.69 2.88 11.39
N LEU A 150 6.70 1.99 11.31
CA LEU A 150 5.74 1.74 12.39
C LEU A 150 6.46 1.32 13.68
N LEU A 151 7.39 0.36 13.58
CA LEU A 151 8.21 -0.08 14.70
C LEU A 151 9.08 1.06 15.24
N GLY A 152 9.63 1.92 14.37
CA GLY A 152 10.37 3.11 14.77
C GLY A 152 9.54 4.10 15.60
N TYR A 153 8.32 4.42 15.15
CA TYR A 153 7.43 5.30 15.92
C TYR A 153 6.98 4.68 17.24
N ILE A 154 6.69 3.37 17.27
CA ILE A 154 6.38 2.66 18.52
C ILE A 154 7.58 2.72 19.47
N PHE A 155 8.79 2.47 18.97
CA PHE A 155 10.01 2.53 19.75
C PHE A 155 10.26 3.92 20.33
N PHE A 156 10.13 4.99 19.54
CA PHE A 156 10.26 6.36 20.04
C PHE A 156 9.17 6.74 21.04
N SER A 157 7.94 6.23 20.87
CA SER A 157 6.86 6.44 21.84
C SER A 157 7.19 5.78 23.18
N ILE A 158 7.73 4.56 23.16
CA ILE A 158 8.17 3.85 24.35
C ILE A 158 9.30 4.60 25.04
N LEU A 159 10.31 5.06 24.28
CA LEU A 159 11.40 5.86 24.83
C LEU A 159 10.89 7.14 25.49
N LEU A 160 9.95 7.84 24.86
CA LEU A 160 9.38 9.06 25.42
C LEU A 160 8.72 8.78 26.79
N ILE A 161 7.96 7.69 26.93
CA ILE A 161 7.36 7.29 28.22
C ILE A 161 8.43 7.05 29.31
N PHE A 162 9.53 6.36 28.98
CA PHE A 162 10.57 6.04 29.96
C PHE A 162 11.44 7.25 30.33
N PHE A 163 11.71 8.15 29.37
CA PHE A 163 12.57 9.31 29.56
C PHE A 163 11.81 10.60 29.96
N ASP A 164 10.47 10.63 29.86
CA ASP A 164 9.64 11.74 30.36
C ASP A 164 9.84 11.98 31.87
N GLY A 165 10.34 10.98 32.61
CA GLY A 165 10.76 11.12 34.01
C GLY A 165 11.90 12.13 34.25
N GLU A 166 12.80 12.33 33.27
CA GLU A 166 13.91 13.29 33.39
C GLU A 166 13.50 14.74 33.09
N PHE A 167 12.47 14.96 32.26
CA PHE A 167 11.98 16.31 31.94
C PHE A 167 11.22 16.99 33.09
N SER A 168 10.81 16.23 34.11
CA SER A 168 10.04 16.72 35.26
C SER A 168 10.90 17.13 36.47
N ASN A 169 12.22 16.87 36.45
CA ASN A 169 13.10 17.19 37.58
C ASN A 169 14.24 18.15 37.17
N PRO A 170 14.02 19.47 37.23
CA PRO A 170 15.02 20.48 36.84
C PRO A 170 16.16 20.67 37.87
N GLN A 171 16.43 19.70 38.75
CA GLN A 171 17.39 19.81 39.87
C GLN A 171 18.47 18.72 39.82
N LYS A 172 19.10 18.52 38.65
CA LYS A 172 20.44 17.91 38.55
C LYS A 172 21.25 18.60 37.47
#